data_AF-A0A1Y0VMG5-F1
#
_entry.id   AF-A0A1Y0VMG5-F1
#
_cell.length_a   1.000
_cell.length_b   1.000
_cell.length_c   1.000
_cell.angle_alpha   90.00
_cell.angle_beta   90.00
_cell.angle_gamma   90.00
#
_symmetry.space_group_name_H-M   'P 1'
#
loop_
_entity.id
_entity.type
_entity.pdbx_description
1 polymer ?
#
loop_
_entity_poly.entity_id
_entity_poly.type
_entity_poly.pdbx_seq_one_letter_code
_entity_poly.pdbx_strand_id
1 'polypeptide(L)'
;MSGTVILLLDEIHRLDKTKQDFLLPHLENGNIILIGATTENPYININPAIRSRTQIFEVKPLQPDEIKEAVLAAIKDSSRGLGELPIVIDEDALKFVSESTNGDLRSALNAVELAARSTGPDENQKIHLTLAILEECLQKRALTQDKDGDAHYDVISAFQKSIRGSDTDAALHYMARLLESGDLQSVIRRLLIIAYEDIGLANPQLVNGQFLPSRPLNTSDCLKLEFLWLTP
;
A
#
# COMPACT_ATOMS: atom_id res chain seq x y z
N MET A 1 -33.57 -26.80 -4.56
CA MET A 1 -32.19 -26.60 -5.03
C MET A 1 -31.35 -26.26 -3.81
N SER A 2 -30.60 -27.23 -3.28
CA SER A 2 -29.74 -27.03 -2.11
C SER A 2 -28.67 -26.00 -2.47
N GLY A 3 -28.53 -24.96 -1.65
CA GLY A 3 -27.79 -23.73 -1.96
C GLY A 3 -26.33 -24.01 -2.31
N THR A 4 -25.95 -23.69 -3.55
CA THR A 4 -24.56 -23.66 -3.97
C THR A 4 -23.87 -22.50 -3.25
N VAL A 5 -22.86 -22.80 -2.45
CA VAL A 5 -22.09 -21.78 -1.73
C VAL A 5 -21.09 -21.16 -2.70
N ILE A 6 -21.13 -19.84 -2.88
CA ILE A 6 -20.11 -19.11 -3.64
C ILE A 6 -19.01 -18.71 -2.65
N LEU A 7 -17.80 -19.22 -2.86
CA LEU A 7 -16.62 -18.89 -2.09
C LEU A 7 -15.74 -17.94 -2.91
N LEU A 8 -15.73 -16.66 -2.53
CA LEU A 8 -14.82 -15.65 -3.08
C LEU A 8 -13.54 -15.63 -2.24
N LEU A 9 -12.41 -15.99 -2.83
CA LEU A 9 -11.10 -15.88 -2.19
C LEU A 9 -10.27 -14.82 -2.91
N ASP A 10 -10.08 -13.68 -2.25
CA ASP A 10 -9.14 -12.67 -2.71
C ASP A 10 -7.70 -13.08 -2.37
N GLU A 11 -6.76 -12.71 -3.24
CA GLU A 11 -5.35 -13.09 -3.18
C GLU A 11 -5.12 -14.59 -2.91
N ILE A 12 -5.76 -15.45 -3.70
CA ILE A 12 -5.72 -16.91 -3.52
C ILE A 12 -4.29 -17.49 -3.55
N HIS A 13 -3.33 -16.78 -4.16
CA HIS A 13 -1.90 -17.13 -4.15
C HIS A 13 -1.28 -17.13 -2.75
N ARG A 14 -1.86 -16.43 -1.77
CA ARG A 14 -1.39 -16.41 -0.37
C ARG A 14 -1.78 -17.66 0.42
N LEU A 15 -2.70 -18.48 -0.09
CA LEU A 15 -3.06 -19.74 0.57
C LEU A 15 -1.94 -20.76 0.39
N ASP A 16 -1.52 -21.38 1.49
CA ASP A 16 -0.60 -22.51 1.44
C ASP A 16 -1.22 -23.73 0.72
N LYS A 17 -0.36 -24.65 0.30
CA LYS A 17 -0.77 -25.83 -0.46
C LYS A 17 -1.79 -26.69 0.29
N THR A 18 -1.62 -26.85 1.61
CA THR A 18 -2.52 -27.67 2.44
C THR A 18 -3.94 -27.11 2.48
N LYS A 19 -4.10 -25.79 2.61
CA LYS A 19 -5.40 -25.12 2.57
C LYS A 19 -6.02 -25.19 1.17
N GLN A 20 -5.22 -25.09 0.11
CA GLN A 20 -5.73 -25.27 -1.25
C GLN A 20 -6.21 -26.71 -1.48
N ASP A 21 -5.46 -27.72 -1.03
CA ASP A 21 -5.84 -29.13 -1.16
C ASP A 21 -7.14 -29.46 -0.39
N PHE A 22 -7.38 -28.80 0.74
CA PHE A 22 -8.63 -28.92 1.49
C PHE A 22 -9.87 -28.51 0.68
N LEU A 23 -9.74 -27.60 -0.29
CA LEU A 23 -10.85 -27.12 -1.12
C LEU A 23 -11.22 -28.10 -2.25
N LEU A 24 -10.33 -29.02 -2.61
CA LEU A 24 -10.50 -29.91 -3.77
C LEU A 24 -11.76 -30.79 -3.69
N PRO A 25 -12.05 -31.50 -2.58
CA PRO A 25 -13.23 -32.34 -2.50
C PRO A 25 -14.54 -31.54 -2.62
N HIS A 26 -14.52 -30.27 -2.18
CA HIS A 26 -15.69 -29.40 -2.26
C HIS A 26 -15.92 -28.87 -3.68
N LEU A 27 -14.84 -28.62 -4.42
CA LEU A 27 -14.90 -28.28 -5.85
C LEU A 27 -15.39 -29.45 -6.71
N GLU A 28 -14.85 -30.65 -6.48
CA GLU A 28 -15.17 -31.84 -7.27
C GLU A 28 -16.62 -32.29 -7.12
N ASN A 29 -17.13 -32.23 -5.89
CA ASN A 29 -18.51 -32.61 -5.61
C ASN A 29 -19.53 -31.50 -5.95
N GLY A 30 -19.07 -30.34 -6.44
CA GLY A 30 -19.93 -29.20 -6.77
C GLY A 30 -20.57 -28.53 -5.56
N ASN A 31 -20.03 -28.74 -4.36
CA ASN A 31 -20.55 -28.17 -3.12
C ASN A 31 -20.28 -26.65 -3.04
N ILE A 32 -19.21 -26.19 -3.69
CA ILE A 32 -18.83 -24.78 -3.76
C ILE A 32 -18.57 -24.33 -5.20
N ILE A 33 -18.90 -23.07 -5.49
CA ILE A 33 -18.35 -22.33 -6.63
C ILE A 33 -17.21 -21.47 -6.10
N LEU A 34 -15.98 -21.78 -6.48
CA LEU A 34 -14.81 -20.99 -6.11
C LEU A 34 -14.56 -19.89 -7.14
N ILE A 35 -14.46 -18.65 -6.65
CA ILE A 35 -13.97 -17.51 -7.42
C ILE A 35 -12.70 -17.03 -6.72
N GLY A 36 -11.54 -17.34 -7.29
CA GLY A 36 -10.25 -16.88 -6.80
C GLY A 36 -9.79 -15.65 -7.55
N ALA A 37 -9.41 -14.59 -6.84
CA ALA A 37 -8.74 -13.44 -7.41
C ALA A 37 -7.24 -13.47 -7.04
N THR A 38 -6.38 -13.08 -7.97
CA THR A 38 -4.93 -13.00 -7.76
C THR A 38 -4.34 -11.95 -8.68
N THR A 39 -3.38 -11.20 -8.15
CA THR A 39 -2.53 -10.28 -8.93
C THR A 39 -1.30 -10.99 -9.53
N GLU A 40 -0.94 -12.15 -9.02
CA GLU A 40 0.19 -12.95 -9.49
C GLU A 40 -0.18 -13.97 -10.56
N ASN A 41 0.82 -14.51 -11.27
CA ASN A 41 0.63 -15.49 -12.34
C ASN A 41 0.03 -16.81 -11.80
N PRO A 42 -1.23 -17.16 -12.19
CA PRO A 42 -1.93 -18.32 -11.64
C PRO A 42 -1.34 -19.67 -12.08
N TYR A 43 -0.53 -19.71 -13.15
CA TYR A 43 0.12 -20.95 -13.60
C TYR A 43 1.26 -21.38 -12.67
N ILE A 44 1.85 -20.43 -11.93
CA ILE A 44 2.99 -20.66 -11.03
C ILE A 44 2.50 -20.83 -9.59
N ASN A 45 1.64 -19.92 -9.12
CA ASN A 45 1.36 -19.78 -7.69
C ASN A 45 0.12 -20.54 -7.21
N ILE A 46 -0.68 -21.09 -8.14
CA ILE A 46 -1.86 -21.90 -7.81
C ILE A 46 -1.58 -23.37 -8.05
N ASN A 47 -2.00 -24.20 -7.09
CA ASN A 47 -1.86 -25.64 -7.15
C ASN A 47 -2.46 -26.18 -8.47
N PRO A 48 -1.73 -27.00 -9.26
CA PRO A 48 -2.23 -27.60 -10.49
C PRO A 48 -3.58 -28.31 -10.35
N ALA A 49 -3.87 -28.91 -9.18
CA ALA A 49 -5.13 -29.60 -8.93
C ALA A 49 -6.34 -28.64 -8.95
N ILE A 50 -6.22 -27.47 -8.32
CA ILE A 50 -7.25 -26.42 -8.36
C ILE A 50 -7.36 -25.87 -9.78
N ARG A 51 -6.22 -25.53 -10.40
CA ARG A 51 -6.18 -24.95 -11.75
C ARG A 51 -6.88 -25.81 -12.79
N SER A 52 -6.73 -27.13 -12.71
CA SER A 52 -7.40 -28.06 -13.64
C SER A 52 -8.94 -28.13 -13.49
N ARG A 53 -9.49 -27.59 -12.40
CA ARG A 53 -10.93 -27.57 -12.07
C ARG A 53 -11.54 -26.17 -12.13
N THR A 54 -10.74 -25.15 -12.45
CA THR A 54 -11.15 -23.74 -12.52
C THR A 54 -10.88 -23.17 -13.90
N GLN A 55 -11.68 -22.19 -14.32
CA GLN A 55 -11.39 -21.39 -15.51
C GLN A 55 -10.59 -20.15 -15.10
N ILE A 56 -9.51 -19.87 -15.85
CA ILE A 56 -8.70 -18.66 -15.64
C ILE A 56 -9.22 -17.58 -16.58
N PHE A 57 -9.55 -16.42 -16.02
CA PHE A 57 -9.90 -15.22 -16.76
C PHE A 57 -8.88 -14.13 -16.46
N GLU A 58 -8.30 -13.56 -17.52
CA GLU A 58 -7.43 -12.39 -17.39
C GLU A 58 -8.28 -11.12 -17.39
N VAL A 59 -8.17 -10.34 -16.32
CA VAL A 59 -8.79 -9.01 -16.23
C VAL A 59 -7.74 -7.99 -16.63
N LYS A 60 -8.09 -7.11 -17.58
CA LYS A 60 -7.19 -6.05 -18.05
C LYS A 60 -7.35 -4.78 -17.21
N PRO A 61 -6.27 -3.99 -17.05
CA PRO A 61 -6.38 -2.65 -16.48
C PRO A 61 -7.34 -1.79 -17.28
N LEU A 62 -8.08 -0.92 -16.58
CA LEU A 62 -9.01 0.00 -17.22
C LEU A 62 -8.27 1.08 -18.00
N GLN A 63 -8.89 1.54 -19.09
CA GLN A 63 -8.46 2.72 -19.81
C GLN A 63 -8.83 4.00 -19.03
N PRO A 64 -8.09 5.12 -19.23
CA PRO A 64 -8.40 6.37 -18.55
C PRO A 64 -9.85 6.82 -18.74
N ASP A 65 -10.42 6.67 -19.93
CA ASP A 65 -11.82 7.08 -20.18
C ASP A 65 -12.83 6.23 -19.41
N GLU A 66 -12.58 4.93 -19.23
CA GLU A 66 -13.42 4.05 -18.40
C GLU A 66 -13.36 4.45 -16.91
N ILE A 67 -12.19 4.90 -16.44
CA ILE A 67 -12.03 5.43 -15.08
C ILE A 67 -12.80 6.74 -14.92
N LYS A 68 -12.74 7.66 -15.90
CA LYS A 68 -13.51 8.91 -15.85
C LYS A 68 -15.01 8.64 -15.73
N GLU A 69 -15.52 7.71 -16.54
CA GLU A 69 -16.94 7.32 -16.51
C GLU A 69 -17.34 6.77 -15.14
N ALA A 70 -16.52 5.87 -14.57
CA ALA A 70 -16.78 5.28 -13.26
C ALA A 70 -16.72 6.31 -12.12
N VAL A 71 -15.76 7.25 -12.16
CA VAL A 71 -15.66 8.34 -11.18
C VAL A 71 -16.87 9.27 -11.27
N LEU A 72 -17.28 9.66 -12.49
CA LEU A 72 -18.46 10.50 -12.69
C LEU A 72 -19.74 9.80 -12.23
N ALA A 73 -19.85 8.49 -12.44
CA ALA A 73 -20.96 7.69 -11.94
C ALA A 73 -20.98 7.67 -10.40
N ALA A 74 -19.82 7.48 -9.76
CA ALA A 74 -19.70 7.50 -8.31
C ALA A 74 -20.04 8.86 -7.68
N ILE A 75 -19.67 9.97 -8.33
CA ILE A 75 -20.02 11.32 -7.87
C ILE A 75 -21.53 11.57 -7.97
N LYS A 76 -22.20 11.00 -8.97
CA LYS A 76 -23.64 11.22 -9.21
C LYS A 76 -24.56 10.24 -8.47
N ASP A 77 -24.06 9.08 -8.04
CA ASP A 77 -24.87 8.06 -7.35
C ASP A 77 -25.17 8.51 -5.90
N SER A 78 -26.44 8.83 -5.62
CA SER A 78 -26.90 9.26 -4.30
C SER A 78 -27.07 8.11 -3.30
N SER A 79 -27.04 6.86 -3.75
CA SER A 79 -27.31 5.68 -2.91
C SER A 79 -26.03 4.95 -2.49
N ARG A 80 -25.06 4.86 -3.40
CA ARG A 80 -23.81 4.10 -3.23
C ARG A 80 -22.56 4.95 -3.47
N GLY A 81 -22.75 6.22 -3.78
CA GLY A 81 -21.69 7.15 -4.13
C GLY A 81 -21.75 8.43 -3.32
N LEU A 82 -21.27 9.52 -3.92
CA LEU A 82 -21.17 10.83 -3.28
C LEU A 82 -22.27 11.80 -3.74
N GLY A 83 -23.37 11.29 -4.32
CA GLY A 83 -24.42 12.14 -4.91
C GLY A 83 -25.19 13.01 -3.91
N GLU A 84 -25.08 12.75 -2.60
CA GLU A 84 -25.61 13.63 -1.55
C GLU A 84 -24.72 14.87 -1.31
N LEU A 85 -23.45 14.80 -1.72
CA LEU A 85 -22.52 15.91 -1.63
C LEU A 85 -22.61 16.75 -2.92
N PRO A 86 -22.71 18.09 -2.83
CA PRO A 86 -22.75 18.98 -3.99
C PRO A 86 -21.35 19.14 -4.59
N ILE A 87 -20.81 18.06 -5.16
CA ILE A 87 -19.45 18.00 -5.71
C ILE A 87 -19.42 18.57 -7.12
N VAL A 88 -18.43 19.42 -7.37
CA VAL A 88 -18.02 19.84 -8.71
C VAL A 88 -16.56 19.46 -8.87
N ILE A 89 -16.24 18.68 -9.91
CA ILE A 89 -14.87 18.30 -10.23
C ILE A 89 -14.46 18.96 -11.55
N ASP A 90 -13.27 19.55 -11.57
CA ASP A 90 -12.73 20.14 -12.79
C ASP A 90 -12.31 19.05 -13.78
N GLU A 91 -12.37 19.38 -15.08
CA GLU A 91 -12.06 18.42 -16.15
C GLU A 91 -10.58 18.00 -16.13
N ASP A 92 -9.68 18.93 -15.80
CA ASP A 92 -8.25 18.67 -15.64
C ASP A 92 -7.96 17.78 -14.43
N ALA A 93 -8.66 17.99 -13.30
CA ALA A 93 -8.58 17.14 -12.12
C ALA A 93 -9.08 15.72 -12.41
N LEU A 94 -10.22 15.59 -13.11
CA LEU A 94 -10.77 14.30 -13.51
C LEU A 94 -9.82 13.56 -14.46
N LYS A 95 -9.24 14.28 -15.43
CA LYS A 95 -8.25 13.73 -16.35
C LYS A 95 -7.00 13.27 -15.59
N PHE A 96 -6.47 14.09 -14.70
CA PHE A 96 -5.31 13.76 -13.88
C PHE A 96 -5.52 12.47 -13.08
N VAL A 97 -6.65 12.35 -12.38
CA VAL A 97 -6.97 11.14 -11.60
C VAL A 97 -7.04 9.91 -12.50
N SER A 98 -7.69 10.02 -13.66
CA SER A 98 -7.84 8.90 -14.58
C SER A 98 -6.52 8.41 -15.20
N GLU A 99 -5.56 9.32 -15.41
CA GLU A 99 -4.26 9.00 -16.00
C GLU A 99 -3.25 8.56 -14.93
N SER A 100 -3.37 9.05 -13.70
CA SER A 100 -2.39 8.83 -12.63
C SER A 100 -2.53 7.50 -11.89
N THR A 101 -3.67 6.79 -12.02
CA THR A 101 -3.90 5.53 -11.29
C THR A 101 -3.54 4.27 -12.06
N ASN A 102 -2.98 4.41 -13.28
CA ASN A 102 -2.49 3.31 -14.10
C ASN A 102 -3.50 2.14 -14.26
N GLY A 103 -4.79 2.46 -14.43
CA GLY A 103 -5.86 1.47 -14.58
C GLY A 103 -6.49 0.97 -13.27
N ASP A 104 -6.03 1.41 -12.09
CA ASP A 104 -6.63 1.07 -10.80
C ASP A 104 -7.79 2.01 -10.44
N LEU A 105 -9.02 1.53 -10.66
CA LEU A 105 -10.24 2.25 -10.29
C LEU A 105 -10.37 2.47 -8.78
N ARG A 106 -9.92 1.52 -7.96
CA ARG A 106 -10.04 1.62 -6.50
C ARG A 106 -9.24 2.82 -5.99
N SER A 107 -8.06 3.05 -6.56
CA SER A 107 -7.23 4.19 -6.20
C SER A 107 -7.83 5.51 -6.68
N ALA A 108 -8.44 5.54 -7.86
CA ALA A 108 -9.15 6.73 -8.36
C ALA A 108 -10.35 7.10 -7.48
N LEU A 109 -11.24 6.15 -7.20
CA LEU A 109 -12.43 6.38 -6.40
C LEU A 109 -12.10 6.85 -4.99
N ASN A 110 -11.12 6.23 -4.34
CA ASN A 110 -10.74 6.61 -3.00
C ASN A 110 -10.04 7.98 -2.96
N ALA A 111 -9.28 8.36 -3.97
CA ALA A 111 -8.68 9.70 -4.06
C ALA A 111 -9.77 10.78 -4.15
N VAL A 112 -10.79 10.53 -4.98
CA VAL A 112 -11.97 11.41 -5.12
C VAL A 112 -12.78 11.45 -3.82
N GLU A 113 -13.02 10.32 -3.16
CA GLU A 113 -13.70 10.27 -1.86
C GLU A 113 -12.94 11.06 -0.80
N LEU A 114 -11.62 10.87 -0.71
CA LEU A 114 -10.77 11.59 0.23
C LEU A 114 -10.82 13.10 -0.03
N ALA A 115 -10.71 13.50 -1.29
CA ALA A 115 -10.79 14.90 -1.69
C ALA A 115 -12.16 15.52 -1.34
N ALA A 116 -13.25 14.79 -1.62
CA ALA A 116 -14.61 15.24 -1.32
C ALA A 116 -14.87 15.39 0.18
N ARG A 117 -14.29 14.53 1.02
CA ARG A 117 -14.47 14.59 2.49
C ARG A 117 -13.53 15.56 3.19
N SER A 118 -12.37 15.83 2.59
CA SER A 118 -11.35 16.72 3.18
C SER A 118 -11.54 18.17 2.77
N THR A 119 -12.21 18.41 1.63
CA THR A 119 -12.46 19.75 1.12
C THR A 119 -13.77 20.29 1.70
N GLY A 120 -13.70 21.41 2.42
CA GLY A 120 -14.88 22.11 2.91
C GLY A 120 -15.68 22.73 1.76
N PRO A 121 -16.99 22.96 1.94
CA PRO A 121 -17.80 23.64 0.95
C PRO A 121 -17.32 25.09 0.73
N ASP A 122 -17.38 25.54 -0.52
CA ASP A 122 -17.09 26.90 -0.92
C ASP A 122 -18.21 27.89 -0.50
N GLU A 123 -18.07 29.16 -0.88
CA GLU A 123 -19.08 30.21 -0.62
C GLU A 123 -20.46 29.87 -1.20
N ASN A 124 -20.52 29.01 -2.23
CA ASN A 124 -21.75 28.55 -2.89
C ASN A 124 -22.28 27.22 -2.32
N GLN A 125 -21.76 26.75 -1.18
CA GLN A 125 -22.09 25.46 -0.58
C GLN A 125 -21.75 24.25 -1.46
N LYS A 126 -20.78 24.38 -2.38
CA LYS A 126 -20.32 23.29 -3.25
C LYS A 126 -18.92 22.82 -2.85
N ILE A 127 -18.67 21.53 -3.01
CA ILE A 127 -17.34 20.95 -2.80
C ILE A 127 -16.64 20.96 -4.15
N HIS A 128 -15.73 21.93 -4.34
CA HIS A 128 -15.00 22.10 -5.59
C HIS A 128 -13.68 21.34 -5.55
N LEU A 129 -13.59 20.28 -6.36
CA LEU A 129 -12.43 19.42 -6.50
C LEU A 129 -11.55 19.90 -7.64
N THR A 130 -10.49 20.62 -7.29
CA THR A 130 -9.48 21.15 -8.22
C THR A 130 -8.34 20.17 -8.42
N LEU A 131 -7.52 20.40 -9.47
CA LEU A 131 -6.34 19.59 -9.76
C LEU A 131 -5.39 19.48 -8.55
N ALA A 132 -5.07 20.60 -7.91
CA ALA A 132 -4.13 20.64 -6.79
C ALA A 132 -4.60 19.79 -5.59
N ILE A 133 -5.91 19.78 -5.30
CA ILE A 133 -6.49 18.96 -4.22
C ILE A 133 -6.33 17.47 -4.55
N LEU A 134 -6.62 17.09 -5.79
CA LEU A 134 -6.53 15.69 -6.22
C LEU A 134 -5.08 15.22 -6.29
N GLU A 135 -4.14 16.07 -6.72
CA GLU A 135 -2.70 15.82 -6.66
C GLU A 135 -2.24 15.51 -5.23
N GLU A 136 -2.61 16.35 -4.26
CA GLU A 136 -2.25 16.15 -2.85
C GLU A 136 -2.86 14.85 -2.29
N CYS A 137 -4.12 14.56 -2.61
CA CYS A 137 -4.81 13.35 -2.15
C CYS A 137 -4.18 12.08 -2.73
N LEU A 138 -3.82 12.09 -4.02
CA LEU A 138 -3.14 10.95 -4.67
C LEU A 138 -1.72 10.74 -4.12
N GLN A 139 -0.94 11.81 -3.92
CA GLN A 139 0.42 11.72 -3.37
C GLN A 139 0.43 11.17 -1.94
N LYS A 140 -0.45 11.67 -1.06
CA LYS A 140 -0.60 11.13 0.30
C LYS A 140 -0.97 9.65 0.30
N ARG A 141 -1.78 9.21 -0.68
CA ARG A 141 -2.13 7.80 -0.83
C ARG A 141 -0.96 6.97 -1.36
N ALA A 142 -0.22 7.43 -2.35
CA ALA A 142 0.96 6.72 -2.86
C ALA A 142 1.92 6.38 -1.71
N LEU A 143 2.20 7.36 -0.83
CA LEU A 143 3.01 7.16 0.38
C LEU A 143 2.40 6.18 1.40
N THR A 144 1.07 6.02 1.41
CA THR A 144 0.36 5.13 2.33
C THR A 144 0.26 3.70 1.77
N GLN A 145 0.02 3.53 0.47
CA GLN A 145 -0.03 2.23 -0.22
C GLN A 145 1.37 1.62 -0.42
N ASP A 146 2.39 2.45 -0.62
CA ASP A 146 3.78 2.00 -0.78
C ASP A 146 4.40 1.45 0.52
N LYS A 147 3.66 1.50 1.64
CA LYS A 147 4.05 0.81 2.87
C LYS A 147 4.03 -0.73 2.74
N ASP A 148 3.30 -1.28 1.77
CA ASP A 148 2.96 -2.73 1.75
C ASP A 148 3.65 -3.58 0.66
N GLY A 149 4.51 -3.02 -0.21
CA GLY A 149 4.93 -3.75 -1.43
C GLY A 149 6.43 -3.85 -1.68
N ASP A 150 6.94 -2.94 -2.49
CA ASP A 150 8.25 -3.10 -3.15
C ASP A 150 9.17 -1.89 -2.96
N ALA A 151 8.68 -0.65 -3.10
CA ALA A 151 9.57 0.50 -2.97
C ALA A 151 10.02 0.73 -1.51
N HIS A 152 9.22 0.27 -0.53
CA HIS A 152 9.64 0.21 0.86
C HIS A 152 10.88 -0.67 1.07
N TYR A 153 10.94 -1.85 0.42
CA TYR A 153 12.13 -2.70 0.47
C TYR A 153 13.30 -2.07 -0.26
N ASP A 154 13.07 -1.37 -1.36
CA ASP A 154 14.12 -0.64 -2.07
C ASP A 154 14.71 0.49 -1.22
N VAL A 155 13.88 1.26 -0.51
CA VAL A 155 14.34 2.31 0.41
C VAL A 155 15.11 1.72 1.59
N ILE A 156 14.63 0.62 2.17
CA ILE A 156 15.35 -0.11 3.23
C ILE A 156 16.70 -0.64 2.72
N SER A 157 16.73 -1.20 1.51
CA SER A 157 17.93 -1.73 0.89
C SER A 157 18.93 -0.62 0.59
N ALA A 158 18.46 0.51 0.05
CA ALA A 158 19.26 1.68 -0.24
C ALA A 158 19.84 2.30 1.05
N PHE A 159 19.04 2.36 2.12
CA PHE A 159 19.51 2.79 3.45
C PHE A 159 20.68 1.93 3.94
N GLN A 160 20.54 0.60 3.94
CA GLN A 160 21.60 -0.32 4.37
C GLN A 160 22.85 -0.22 3.48
N LYS A 161 22.67 -0.16 2.16
CA LYS A 161 23.77 -0.04 1.19
C LYS A 161 24.52 1.29 1.34
N SER A 162 23.82 2.39 1.63
CA SER A 162 24.44 3.70 1.83
C SER A 162 25.34 3.70 3.06
N ILE A 163 24.88 3.12 4.17
CA ILE A 163 25.70 2.97 5.39
C ILE A 163 26.91 2.06 5.12
N ARG A 164 26.71 0.90 4.47
CA ARG A 164 27.80 0.00 4.06
C ARG A 164 28.81 0.69 3.15
N GLY A 165 28.33 1.57 2.26
CA GLY A 165 29.13 2.40 1.36
C GLY A 165 29.76 3.63 2.02
N SER A 166 29.51 3.87 3.31
CA SER A 166 29.95 5.07 4.04
C SER A 166 29.47 6.40 3.44
N ASP A 167 28.32 6.39 2.74
CA ASP A 167 27.66 7.59 2.23
C ASP A 167 26.64 8.09 3.27
N THR A 168 27.04 9.11 4.03
CA THR A 168 26.25 9.66 5.13
C THR A 168 25.02 10.43 4.66
N ASP A 169 25.14 11.17 3.55
CA ASP A 169 24.06 12.02 3.04
C ASP A 169 22.93 11.15 2.48
N ALA A 170 23.28 10.11 1.71
CA ALA A 170 22.33 9.13 1.21
C ALA A 170 21.67 8.35 2.37
N ALA A 171 22.45 7.94 3.38
CA ALA A 171 21.90 7.25 4.54
C ALA A 171 20.86 8.10 5.30
N LEU A 172 21.15 9.38 5.53
CA LEU A 172 20.21 10.30 6.17
C LEU A 172 18.96 10.55 5.31
N HIS A 173 19.12 10.68 3.99
CA HIS A 173 18.00 10.84 3.06
C HIS A 173 17.03 9.65 3.11
N TYR A 174 17.54 8.42 3.01
CA TYR A 174 16.70 7.23 3.04
C TYR A 174 16.08 6.99 4.43
N MET A 175 16.82 7.30 5.51
CA MET A 175 16.28 7.25 6.86
C MET A 175 15.11 8.24 7.04
N ALA A 176 15.25 9.48 6.57
CA ALA A 176 14.19 10.48 6.64
C ALA A 176 12.91 10.00 5.93
N ARG A 177 13.03 9.39 4.75
CA ARG A 177 11.89 8.79 4.03
C ARG A 177 11.21 7.67 4.81
N LEU A 178 11.98 6.82 5.49
CA LEU A 178 11.44 5.75 6.35
C LEU A 178 10.75 6.30 7.60
N LEU A 179 11.27 7.41 8.17
CA LEU A 179 10.66 8.06 9.33
C LEU A 179 9.38 8.82 8.95
N GLU A 180 9.36 9.47 7.78
CA GLU A 180 8.17 10.14 7.24
C GLU A 180 7.05 9.13 6.94
N SER A 181 7.40 7.93 6.46
CA SER A 181 6.43 6.84 6.33
C SER A 181 6.03 6.23 7.69
N GLY A 182 6.63 6.64 8.80
CA GLY A 182 6.31 6.16 10.14
C GLY A 182 6.88 4.77 10.48
N ASP A 183 7.84 4.27 9.69
CA ASP A 183 8.45 2.97 9.93
C ASP A 183 9.79 3.06 10.70
N LEU A 184 9.67 3.48 11.96
CA LEU A 184 10.79 3.50 12.89
C LEU A 184 11.32 2.08 13.20
N GLN A 185 10.44 1.08 13.21
CA GLN A 185 10.80 -0.29 13.58
C GLN A 185 11.75 -0.93 12.57
N SER A 186 11.56 -0.70 11.27
CA SER A 186 12.49 -1.20 10.26
C SER A 186 13.84 -0.48 10.28
N VAL A 187 13.88 0.82 10.57
CA VAL A 187 15.13 1.57 10.76
C VAL A 187 15.94 0.97 11.92
N ILE A 188 15.31 0.79 13.09
CA ILE A 188 15.97 0.22 14.28
C ILE A 188 16.50 -1.19 13.99
N ARG A 189 15.67 -2.05 13.39
CA ARG A 189 16.08 -3.43 13.04
C ARG A 189 17.28 -3.45 12.09
N ARG A 190 17.32 -2.55 11.09
CA ARG A 190 18.42 -2.47 10.13
C ARG A 190 19.69 -1.93 10.76
N LEU A 191 19.62 -0.91 11.59
CA LEU A 191 20.78 -0.41 12.34
C LEU A 191 21.40 -1.49 13.22
N LEU A 192 20.57 -2.30 13.89
CA LEU A 192 21.04 -3.45 14.66
C LEU A 192 21.79 -4.45 13.76
N ILE A 193 21.19 -4.86 12.63
CA ILE A 193 21.83 -5.79 11.69
C ILE A 193 23.16 -5.24 11.19
N ILE A 194 23.22 -3.97 10.78
CA ILE A 194 24.44 -3.30 10.28
C ILE A 194 25.54 -3.30 11.35
N ALA A 195 25.18 -3.04 12.62
CA ALA A 195 26.15 -3.07 13.71
C ALA A 195 26.82 -4.45 13.85
N TYR A 196 26.07 -5.54 13.66
CA TYR A 196 26.60 -6.90 13.75
C TYR A 196 27.23 -7.42 12.45
N GLU A 197 26.65 -7.11 11.29
CA GLU A 197 27.03 -7.66 9.97
C GLU A 197 28.12 -6.83 9.29
N ASP A 198 27.92 -5.52 9.21
CA ASP A 198 28.75 -4.64 8.39
C ASP A 198 29.92 -4.04 9.18
N ILE A 199 29.72 -3.79 10.48
CA ILE A 199 30.76 -3.25 11.37
C ILE A 199 31.38 -4.37 12.22
N GLY A 200 30.53 -5.16 12.88
CA GLY A 200 30.94 -6.30 13.69
C GLY A 200 32.03 -5.96 14.71
N LEU A 201 33.10 -6.75 14.71
CA LEU A 201 34.22 -6.59 15.66
C LEU A 201 35.13 -5.39 15.36
N ALA A 202 34.95 -4.70 14.24
CA ALA A 202 35.71 -3.49 13.94
C ALA A 202 35.38 -2.36 14.92
N ASN A 203 34.16 -2.34 15.47
CA ASN A 203 33.77 -1.45 16.57
C ASN A 203 32.77 -2.16 17.51
N PRO A 204 33.27 -2.94 18.48
CA PRO A 204 32.43 -3.74 19.38
C PRO A 204 31.50 -2.93 20.29
N GLN A 205 31.77 -1.63 20.47
CA GLN A 205 30.93 -0.76 21.30
C GLN A 205 29.56 -0.49 20.66
N LEU A 206 29.50 -0.42 19.32
CA LEU A 206 28.23 -0.23 18.60
C LEU A 206 27.28 -1.42 18.75
N VAL A 207 27.86 -2.61 18.90
CA VAL A 207 27.13 -3.88 19.08
C VAL A 207 26.55 -3.99 20.50
N ASN A 208 27.25 -3.44 21.49
CA ASN A 208 26.82 -3.47 22.89
C ASN A 208 25.91 -2.29 23.29
N GLY A 209 25.66 -1.35 22.37
CA GLY A 209 24.75 -0.23 22.60
C GLY A 209 23.31 -0.72 22.78
N GLN A 210 22.71 -0.46 23.94
CA GLN A 210 21.29 -0.70 24.18
C GLN A 210 20.44 0.20 23.26
N PHE A 211 20.12 -0.29 22.05
CA PHE A 211 19.21 0.38 21.11
C PHE A 211 17.73 0.21 21.46
N LEU A 212 17.41 -0.44 22.57
CA LEU A 212 16.03 -0.67 23.00
C LEU A 212 15.61 0.41 24.00
N PRO A 213 14.65 1.29 23.66
CA PRO A 213 14.03 2.15 24.65
C PRO A 213 13.32 1.27 25.68
N SER A 214 13.55 1.52 26.97
CA SER A 214 12.95 0.79 28.08
C SER A 214 11.44 1.02 28.24
N ARG A 215 10.80 1.71 27.30
CA ARG A 215 9.36 2.01 27.21
C ARG A 215 8.92 2.11 25.74
N PRO A 216 7.64 1.82 25.42
CA PRO A 216 7.09 2.13 24.10
C PRO A 216 7.15 3.64 23.87
N LEU A 217 7.84 4.07 22.82
CA LEU A 217 7.95 5.48 22.41
C LEU A 217 6.67 5.88 21.68
N ASN A 218 6.07 7.01 22.09
CA ASN A 218 5.05 7.67 21.29
C ASN A 218 5.73 8.54 20.21
N THR A 219 5.01 8.89 19.15
CA THR A 219 5.48 9.76 18.05
C THR A 219 6.04 11.11 18.55
N SER A 220 5.58 11.57 19.71
CA SER A 220 6.05 12.80 20.38
C SER A 220 7.45 12.68 20.99
N ASP A 221 7.89 11.48 21.34
CA ASP A 221 9.18 11.23 22.02
C ASP A 221 10.35 11.19 21.02
N CYS A 222 10.08 10.95 19.73
CA CYS A 222 11.11 10.88 18.68
C CYS A 222 11.83 12.21 18.43
N LEU A 223 11.17 13.34 18.68
CA LEU A 223 11.77 14.68 18.56
C LEU A 223 12.68 15.05 19.74
N LYS A 224 12.72 14.23 20.81
CA LYS A 224 13.53 14.45 22.02
C LYS A 224 14.79 13.60 22.10
N LEU A 225 15.24 13.02 20.99
CA LEU A 225 16.61 12.49 20.86
C LEU A 225 17.60 13.67 20.69
N GLU A 226 17.58 14.60 21.64
CA GLU A 226 18.61 15.63 21.78
C GLU A 226 19.89 15.00 22.34
N PHE A 227 20.98 15.16 21.59
CA PHE A 227 22.32 15.40 22.11
C PHE A 227 22.91 14.39 23.11
N LEU A 228 23.20 13.16 22.67
CA LEU A 228 24.09 12.27 23.45
C LEU A 228 25.22 11.61 22.64
N TRP A 229 25.58 12.19 21.49
CA TRP A 229 26.67 11.70 20.62
C TRP A 229 27.90 12.62 20.55
N LEU A 230 28.02 13.62 21.43
CA LEU A 230 29.20 14.48 21.47
C LEU A 230 29.78 14.54 22.88
N THR A 231 30.71 13.63 23.18
CA THR A 231 31.97 13.93 23.87
C THR A 231 32.91 12.70 23.75
N PRO A 232 34.24 12.92 23.73
CA PRO A 232 35.23 12.04 23.10
C PRO A 232 35.45 10.70 23.81
#